data_AF-A0AAD4YQ97-F1
#
_entry.id   AF-A0AAD4YQ97-F1
#
_cell.length_a   1.000
_cell.length_b   1.000
_cell.length_c   1.000
_cell.angle_alpha   90.00
_cell.angle_beta   90.00
_cell.angle_gamma   90.00
#
_symmetry.space_group_name_H-M   'P 1'
#
loop_
_entity.id
_entity.type
_entity.pdbx_description
1 polymer ?
#
loop_
_entity_poly.entity_id
_entity_poly.type
_entity_poly.pdbx_seq_one_letter_code
_entity_poly.pdbx_strand_id
1 'polypeptide(L)'
;MADMQEVLERQEQETRERMRGRAASKRAQRELDEQLGIAVALLEEENQGRRGSREGRRPNVDRHRHSREQKFTAVIRMLVYGSSADQVDEIARMGKSTVLESLVRFCDAVETLYTRDYQRRPTPRDLQQLLQKAES
;
A
#
# COMPACT_ATOMS: atom_id res chain seq x y z
N MET A 1 -54.59 -8.28 -8.00
CA MET A 1 -54.23 -7.45 -6.83
C MET A 1 -52.95 -8.01 -6.23
N ALA A 2 -51.82 -7.81 -6.91
CA ALA A 2 -50.50 -8.27 -6.50
C ALA A 2 -49.52 -7.13 -6.76
N ASP A 3 -49.58 -6.08 -5.95
CA ASP A 3 -48.85 -4.84 -6.26
C ASP A 3 -48.16 -4.21 -5.04
N MET A 4 -48.55 -4.58 -3.82
CA MET A 4 -47.90 -4.04 -2.60
C MET A 4 -46.86 -4.98 -2.01
N GLN A 5 -47.13 -6.29 -2.05
CA GLN A 5 -46.22 -7.31 -1.53
C GLN A 5 -44.93 -7.38 -2.35
N GLU A 6 -45.03 -7.31 -3.68
CA GLU A 6 -43.87 -7.36 -4.58
C GLU A 6 -43.02 -6.08 -4.47
N VAL A 7 -43.63 -4.92 -4.23
CA VAL A 7 -42.93 -3.66 -4.00
C VAL A 7 -42.16 -3.68 -2.67
N LEU A 8 -42.74 -4.26 -1.62
CA LEU A 8 -42.07 -4.46 -0.33
C LEU A 8 -40.91 -5.45 -0.44
N GLU A 9 -41.09 -6.57 -1.13
CA GLU A 9 -40.03 -7.55 -1.37
C GLU A 9 -38.89 -6.96 -2.21
N ARG A 10 -39.20 -6.15 -3.24
CA ARG A 10 -38.19 -5.42 -4.02
C ARG A 10 -37.41 -4.42 -3.16
N GLN A 11 -38.07 -3.69 -2.26
CA GLN A 11 -37.42 -2.76 -1.31
C GLN A 11 -36.50 -3.49 -0.31
N GLU A 12 -36.93 -4.62 0.25
CA GLU A 12 -36.10 -5.43 1.13
C GLU A 12 -34.90 -6.04 0.41
N GLN A 13 -35.09 -6.47 -0.83
CA GLN A 13 -34.03 -7.06 -1.64
C GLN A 13 -33.00 -6.01 -2.05
N GLU A 14 -33.45 -4.81 -2.45
CA GLU A 14 -32.58 -3.69 -2.81
C GLU A 14 -31.77 -3.18 -1.61
N THR A 15 -32.36 -3.11 -0.41
CA THR A 15 -31.63 -2.73 0.82
C THR A 15 -30.62 -3.79 1.25
N ARG A 16 -30.95 -5.08 1.11
CA ARG A 16 -30.01 -6.19 1.35
C ARG A 16 -28.83 -6.17 0.37
N GLU A 17 -29.08 -5.89 -0.90
CA GLU A 17 -28.04 -5.76 -1.92
C GLU A 17 -27.14 -4.55 -1.66
N ARG A 18 -27.71 -3.40 -1.30
CA ARG A 18 -26.95 -2.21 -0.87
C ARG A 18 -26.07 -2.50 0.36
N MET A 19 -26.58 -3.27 1.33
CA MET A 19 -25.82 -3.67 2.51
C MET A 19 -24.70 -4.66 2.17
N ARG A 20 -24.93 -5.60 1.25
CA ARG A 20 -23.90 -6.53 0.75
C ARG A 20 -22.81 -5.81 -0.05
N GLY A 21 -23.18 -4.87 -0.92
CA GLY A 21 -22.22 -4.03 -1.66
C GLY A 21 -21.35 -3.20 -0.73
N ARG A 22 -21.94 -2.60 0.32
CA ARG A 22 -21.19 -1.89 1.38
C ARG A 22 -20.29 -2.82 2.18
N ALA A 23 -20.73 -4.04 2.49
CA ALA A 23 -19.91 -5.01 3.20
C ALA A 23 -18.73 -5.50 2.37
N ALA A 24 -18.91 -5.73 1.06
CA ALA A 24 -17.85 -6.11 0.13
C ALA A 24 -16.83 -4.97 -0.05
N SER A 25 -17.30 -3.73 -0.23
CA SER A 25 -16.42 -2.54 -0.29
C SER A 25 -15.65 -2.35 1.03
N LYS A 26 -16.29 -2.55 2.18
CA LYS A 26 -15.59 -2.53 3.48
C LYS A 26 -14.58 -3.67 3.64
N ARG A 27 -14.80 -4.84 3.05
CA ARG A 27 -13.83 -5.95 3.06
C ARG A 27 -12.63 -5.65 2.18
N ALA A 28 -12.85 -5.16 0.96
CA ALA A 28 -11.78 -4.70 0.07
C ALA A 28 -10.98 -3.55 0.69
N GLN A 29 -11.65 -2.62 1.38
CA GLN A 29 -11.00 -1.54 2.11
C GLN A 29 -10.17 -2.07 3.28
N ARG A 30 -10.66 -3.05 4.03
CA ARG A 30 -9.90 -3.70 5.12
C ARG A 30 -8.66 -4.43 4.62
N GLU A 31 -8.75 -5.09 3.48
CA GLU A 31 -7.61 -5.80 2.88
C GLU A 31 -6.55 -4.81 2.37
N LEU A 32 -6.99 -3.68 1.79
CA LEU A 32 -6.11 -2.57 1.45
C LEU A 32 -5.48 -1.94 2.70
N ASP A 33 -6.26 -1.73 3.77
CA ASP A 33 -5.80 -1.17 5.04
C ASP A 33 -4.86 -2.13 5.79
N GLU A 34 -5.02 -3.44 5.62
CA GLU A 34 -4.16 -4.49 6.19
C GLU A 34 -2.83 -4.59 5.43
N GLN A 35 -2.88 -4.58 4.09
CA GLN A 35 -1.69 -4.48 3.25
C GLN A 35 -0.94 -3.16 3.47
N LEU A 36 -1.68 -2.05 3.59
CA LEU A 36 -1.16 -0.75 3.95
C LEU A 36 -0.55 -0.81 5.34
N GLY A 37 -1.23 -1.40 6.33
CA GLY A 37 -0.77 -1.56 7.72
C GLY A 37 0.55 -2.31 7.85
N ILE A 38 0.76 -3.35 7.04
CA ILE A 38 2.03 -4.08 6.97
C ILE A 38 3.13 -3.20 6.34
N ALA A 39 2.86 -2.57 5.19
CA ALA A 39 3.82 -1.66 4.55
C ALA A 39 4.18 -0.46 5.44
N VAL A 40 3.20 0.04 6.19
CA VAL A 40 3.27 1.16 7.14
C VAL A 40 4.03 0.77 8.41
N ALA A 41 3.84 -0.43 8.96
CA ALA A 41 4.61 -0.96 10.08
C ALA A 41 6.10 -1.16 9.72
N LEU A 42 6.38 -1.57 8.47
CA LEU A 42 7.76 -1.71 7.97
C LEU A 42 8.48 -0.34 7.79
N LEU A 43 7.74 0.77 7.74
CA LEU A 43 8.30 2.12 7.76
C LEU A 43 8.63 2.65 9.17
N GLU A 44 8.25 1.93 10.25
CA GLU A 44 8.38 2.40 11.64
C GLU A 44 9.59 1.87 12.42
N GLU A 45 10.19 0.74 12.03
CA GLU A 45 11.02 -0.08 12.93
C GLU A 45 12.30 0.56 13.51
N GLU A 46 12.74 1.75 13.10
CA GLU A 46 13.95 2.37 13.67
C GLU A 46 13.68 3.76 14.25
N ASN A 47 13.02 3.83 15.41
CA ASN A 47 12.98 5.06 16.18
C ASN A 47 13.17 4.91 17.70
N GLN A 48 13.62 3.73 18.18
CA GLN A 48 13.85 3.53 19.61
C GLN A 48 15.19 2.94 20.07
N GLY A 49 16.15 2.59 19.21
CA GLY A 49 17.38 2.03 19.78
C GLY A 49 18.58 1.84 18.88
N ARG A 50 19.28 2.93 18.53
CA ARG A 50 20.73 2.85 18.23
C ARG A 50 21.48 4.06 18.77
N ARG A 51 21.69 4.05 20.09
CA ARG A 51 22.83 4.72 20.73
C ARG A 51 24.05 3.82 20.48
N GLY A 52 24.98 4.23 19.61
CA GLY A 52 26.27 3.54 19.50
C GLY A 52 27.03 3.76 18.20
N SER A 53 27.97 4.73 18.24
CA SER A 53 29.24 4.84 17.51
C SER A 53 29.32 4.82 15.96
N ARG A 54 29.71 6.00 15.43
CA ARG A 54 30.64 6.31 14.30
C ARG A 54 30.32 5.64 12.94
N GLU A 55 30.01 6.37 11.87
CA GLU A 55 30.94 7.25 11.15
C GLU A 55 30.20 8.20 10.18
N GLY A 56 30.63 9.47 10.12
CA GLY A 56 30.62 10.29 8.90
C GLY A 56 29.32 10.84 8.29
N ARG A 57 28.11 10.59 8.81
CA ARG A 57 26.89 11.22 8.24
C ARG A 57 26.49 12.46 9.02
N ARG A 58 26.42 13.62 8.33
CA ARG A 58 25.93 14.88 8.90
C ARG A 58 24.59 14.61 9.63
N PRO A 59 24.39 15.09 10.87
CA PRO A 59 23.12 14.92 11.55
C PRO A 59 22.09 15.70 10.74
N ASN A 60 21.14 15.00 10.11
CA ASN A 60 20.12 15.68 9.34
C ASN A 60 19.20 16.40 10.33
N VAL A 61 19.13 17.73 10.21
CA VAL A 61 18.52 18.63 11.20
C VAL A 61 16.99 18.60 11.13
N ASP A 62 16.40 17.90 10.17
CA ASP A 62 14.95 17.80 10.03
C ASP A 62 14.36 16.66 10.86
N ARG A 63 14.16 16.93 12.15
CA ARG A 63 13.55 16.01 13.11
C ARG A 63 12.02 16.11 13.10
N HIS A 64 11.41 16.26 11.92
CA HIS A 64 9.96 16.12 11.78
C HIS A 64 9.63 14.64 11.69
N ARG A 65 8.96 14.10 12.71
CA ARG A 65 8.38 12.74 12.63
C ARG A 65 7.22 12.80 11.64
N HIS A 66 7.52 12.62 10.35
CA HIS A 66 6.50 12.44 9.32
C HIS A 66 5.66 11.20 9.63
N SER A 67 4.35 11.32 9.47
CA SER A 67 3.45 10.19 9.65
C SER A 67 3.73 9.12 8.60
N ARG A 68 3.30 7.89 8.87
CA ARG A 68 3.54 6.77 7.95
C ARG A 68 2.85 6.96 6.62
N GLU A 69 1.67 7.54 6.66
CA GLU A 69 0.86 7.88 5.50
C GLU A 69 1.55 8.95 4.64
N GLN A 70 2.20 9.94 5.28
CA GLN A 70 3.00 10.94 4.57
C GLN A 70 4.21 10.31 3.89
N LYS A 71 4.95 9.44 4.59
CA LYS A 71 6.10 8.72 4.03
C LYS A 71 5.69 7.84 2.86
N PHE A 72 4.60 7.10 3.02
CA PHE A 72 4.04 6.26 1.98
C PHE A 72 3.62 7.09 0.75
N THR A 73 2.93 8.21 0.97
CA THR A 73 2.51 9.10 -0.13
C THR A 73 3.72 9.68 -0.88
N ALA A 74 4.78 10.06 -0.16
CA ALA A 74 6.02 10.56 -0.76
C ALA A 74 6.68 9.50 -1.65
N VAL A 75 6.78 8.25 -1.15
CA VAL A 75 7.35 7.12 -1.88
C VAL A 75 6.53 6.77 -3.12
N ILE A 76 5.21 6.66 -2.99
CA ILE A 76 4.33 6.35 -4.14
C ILE A 76 4.43 7.43 -5.21
N ARG A 77 4.45 8.72 -4.82
CA ARG A 77 4.66 9.81 -5.78
C ARG A 77 6.00 9.71 -6.49
N MET A 78 7.07 9.38 -5.76
CA MET A 78 8.40 9.19 -6.32
C MET A 78 8.41 8.08 -7.38
N LEU A 79 7.75 6.95 -7.10
CA LEU A 79 7.67 5.79 -7.99
C LEU A 79 6.76 6.01 -9.20
N VAL A 80 5.59 6.60 -9.00
CA VAL A 80 4.59 6.80 -10.07
C VAL A 80 5.06 7.82 -11.08
N TYR A 81 5.64 8.93 -10.62
CA TYR A 81 6.05 10.03 -11.49
C TYR A 81 7.53 9.97 -11.89
N GLY A 82 8.30 9.02 -11.35
CA GLY A 82 9.76 8.98 -11.54
C GLY A 82 10.47 10.23 -11.01
N SER A 83 9.87 10.90 -10.02
CA SER A 83 10.37 12.17 -9.50
C SER A 83 11.67 11.98 -8.71
N SER A 84 12.52 13.00 -8.69
CA SER A 84 13.70 12.97 -7.83
C SER A 84 13.31 13.14 -6.35
N ALA A 85 14.15 12.66 -5.44
CA ALA A 85 13.94 12.87 -4.00
C ALA A 85 13.88 14.36 -3.64
N ASP A 86 14.55 15.20 -4.43
CA ASP A 86 14.55 16.66 -4.30
C ASP A 86 13.17 17.25 -4.57
N GLN A 87 12.53 16.82 -5.66
CA GLN A 87 11.18 17.28 -6.03
C GLN A 87 10.14 16.80 -5.02
N VAL A 88 10.28 15.56 -4.53
CA VAL A 88 9.37 15.02 -3.52
C VAL A 88 9.56 15.73 -2.18
N ASP A 89 10.79 16.08 -1.83
CA ASP A 89 11.08 16.87 -0.63
C ASP A 89 10.48 18.28 -0.69
N GLU A 90 10.54 18.95 -1.83
CA GLU A 90 9.91 20.28 -2.00
C GLU A 90 8.39 20.24 -1.75
N ILE A 91 7.73 19.15 -2.13
CA ILE A 91 6.28 18.98 -2.00
C ILE A 91 5.89 18.44 -0.62
N ALA A 92 6.61 17.43 -0.13
CA ALA A 92 6.28 16.72 1.10
C ALA A 92 6.96 17.32 2.34
N ARG A 93 7.96 18.19 2.15
CA ARG A 93 8.80 18.81 3.20
C ARG A 93 9.34 17.76 4.17
N MET A 94 9.93 16.70 3.62
CA MET A 94 10.22 15.46 4.35
C MET A 94 11.72 15.26 4.66
N GLY A 95 12.57 16.04 4.01
CA GLY A 95 13.99 15.83 3.85
C GLY A 95 14.28 14.77 2.79
N LYS A 96 15.10 15.10 1.80
CA LYS A 96 15.60 14.18 0.76
C LYS A 96 16.04 12.82 1.30
N SER A 97 16.76 12.80 2.42
CA SER A 97 17.25 11.55 3.02
C SER A 97 16.12 10.67 3.54
N THR A 98 15.09 11.26 4.14
CA THR A 98 13.95 10.55 4.71
C THR A 98 13.10 9.93 3.60
N VAL A 99 12.92 10.64 2.49
CA VAL A 99 12.23 10.12 1.30
C VAL A 99 12.97 8.91 0.73
N LEU A 100 14.29 9.01 0.56
CA LEU A 100 15.12 7.91 0.06
C LEU A 100 15.13 6.71 1.02
N GLU A 101 15.26 6.94 2.32
CA GLU A 101 15.21 5.89 3.32
C GLU A 101 13.85 5.18 3.33
N SER A 102 12.75 5.94 3.23
CA SER A 102 11.40 5.38 3.14
C SER A 102 11.20 4.58 1.85
N LEU A 103 11.80 5.02 0.74
CA LEU A 103 11.75 4.30 -0.54
C LEU A 103 12.46 2.95 -0.46
N VAL A 104 13.66 2.90 0.13
CA VAL A 104 14.40 1.64 0.30
C VAL A 104 13.58 0.65 1.13
N ARG A 105 13.07 1.09 2.30
CA ARG A 105 12.24 0.24 3.17
C ARG A 105 10.96 -0.24 2.49
N PHE A 106 10.35 0.61 1.66
CA PHE A 106 9.19 0.23 0.87
C PHE A 106 9.54 -0.86 -0.15
N CYS A 107 10.66 -0.74 -0.87
CA CYS A 107 11.10 -1.77 -1.81
C CYS A 107 11.41 -3.09 -1.11
N ASP A 108 12.12 -3.06 0.02
CA ASP A 108 12.44 -4.26 0.82
C ASP A 108 11.15 -4.96 1.32
N ALA A 109 10.15 -4.17 1.70
CA ALA A 109 8.84 -4.68 2.11
C ALA A 109 8.12 -5.38 0.95
N VAL A 110 8.06 -4.73 -0.22
CA VAL A 110 7.45 -5.29 -1.43
C VAL A 110 8.17 -6.56 -1.84
N GLU A 111 9.50 -6.57 -1.82
CA GLU A 111 10.29 -7.77 -2.11
C GLU A 111 9.94 -8.88 -1.12
N THR A 112 10.01 -8.63 0.18
CA THR A 112 9.67 -9.63 1.21
C THR A 112 8.27 -10.22 1.03
N LEU A 113 7.28 -9.39 0.68
CA LEU A 113 5.90 -9.82 0.48
C LEU A 113 5.73 -10.67 -0.78
N TYR A 114 6.35 -10.28 -1.89
CA TYR A 114 6.08 -10.89 -3.19
C TYR A 114 7.15 -11.87 -3.67
N THR A 115 8.32 -11.93 -3.03
CA THR A 115 9.41 -12.84 -3.40
C THR A 115 8.94 -14.29 -3.47
N ARG A 116 8.16 -14.75 -2.48
CA ARG A 116 7.71 -16.16 -2.44
C ARG A 116 6.79 -16.53 -3.58
N ASP A 117 5.95 -15.60 -4.00
CA ASP A 117 4.91 -15.87 -5.00
C ASP A 117 5.38 -15.57 -6.43
N TYR A 118 6.15 -14.48 -6.61
CA TYR A 118 6.50 -13.96 -7.93
C TYR A 118 7.96 -14.21 -8.35
N GLN A 119 8.89 -14.42 -7.41
CA GLN A 119 10.27 -14.82 -7.76
C GLN A 119 10.45 -16.35 -7.80
N ARG A 120 9.39 -17.12 -7.52
CA ARG A 120 9.39 -18.57 -7.70
C ARG A 120 9.43 -18.94 -9.18
N ARG A 121 10.02 -20.09 -9.51
CA ARG A 121 9.89 -20.67 -10.86
C ARG A 121 8.40 -20.90 -11.20
N PRO A 122 7.91 -20.36 -12.34
CA PRO A 122 6.53 -20.51 -12.75
C PRO A 122 6.19 -21.99 -12.95
N THR A 123 5.03 -22.41 -12.47
CA THR A 123 4.52 -23.75 -12.70
C THR A 123 3.86 -23.86 -14.07
N PRO A 124 3.68 -25.09 -14.60
CA PRO A 124 2.90 -25.30 -15.82
C PRO A 124 1.50 -24.69 -15.75
N ARG A 125 0.89 -24.66 -14.56
CA ARG A 125 -0.42 -24.05 -14.32
C ARG A 125 -0.38 -22.52 -14.46
N ASP A 126 0.66 -21.87 -13.93
CA ASP A 126 0.83 -20.42 -14.04
C ASP A 126 1.04 -20.00 -15.50
N LEU A 127 1.81 -20.79 -16.25
CA LEU A 127 2.02 -20.60 -17.69
C LEU A 127 0.72 -20.76 -18.47
N GLN A 128 -0.09 -21.77 -18.15
CA GLN A 128 -1.38 -21.98 -18.81
C GLN A 128 -2.36 -20.83 -18.52
N GLN A 129 -2.39 -20.31 -17.29
CA GLN A 129 -3.19 -19.14 -16.94
C GLN A 129 -2.72 -17.86 -17.65
N LEU A 130 -1.41 -17.67 -17.79
CA LEU A 130 -0.83 -16.55 -18.53
C LEU A 130 -1.22 -16.61 -20.02
N LEU A 131 -1.12 -17.78 -20.65
CA LEU A 131 -1.53 -17.99 -22.04
C LEU A 131 -3.02 -17.71 -22.24
N GLN A 132 -3.87 -18.24 -21.36
CA GLN A 132 -5.31 -18.02 -21.44
C GLN A 132 -5.70 -16.54 -21.28
N LYS A 133 -4.96 -15.76 -20.48
CA LYS A 133 -5.15 -14.31 -20.38
C LYS A 133 -4.67 -13.53 -21.60
N ALA A 134 -3.67 -14.04 -22.31
CA ALA A 134 -3.12 -13.40 -23.51
C ALA A 134 -3.98 -13.65 -24.76
N GLU A 135 -4.74 -14.75 -24.77
CA GLU A 135 -5.62 -15.16 -25.87
C GLU A 135 -7.07 -14.66 -25.74
N SER A 136 -7.41 -14.03 -24.60
CA SER A 136 -8.73 -13.41 -24.34
C SER A 136 -8.75 -11.92 -24.62
#